data_AF-A0A9E0VKK6-F1
#
_entry.id   AF-A0A9E0VKK6-F1
#
_cell.length_a   1.000
_cell.length_b   1.000
_cell.length_c   1.000
_cell.angle_alpha   90.00
_cell.angle_beta   90.00
_cell.angle_gamma   90.00
#
_symmetry.space_group_name_H-M   'P 1'
#
loop_
_entity.id
_entity.type
_entity.pdbx_description
1 polymer ?
#
loop_
_entity_poly.entity_id
_entity_poly.type
_entity_poly.pdbx_seq_one_letter_code
_entity_poly.pdbx_strand_id
1 'polypeptide(L)'
;MERHDRERDSDPRIGCFEVQNRMTDALDGLLSPKIRHAYDEHVSHCPDCRTQAEHLRELLRVLHHQPRATMPLELREDPLSFPIRRIRRFLANPRAVWKDLPVAVRLLVEGVSIAAVVVLGIRLGPVAREMYEARMEKRLQTMIAAEDSSTQSVPLARGRIEAEDGEPEELASSEGDSEGADNSAGVEVDSDVQVGKAEIWRFNLKTDAPAIVRGQILKALKDTGVPADTLGIGGVEAPGGIQFDLLVPQSVIAPLKAQLEHLAGKPSENLPFSETFTWYKNRSKKPIPNGMSRVVIWLSQI
;
A
#
# COMPACT_ATOMS: atom_id res chain seq x y z
N MET A 1 -18.18 0.61 45.55
CA MET A 1 -17.41 1.83 45.27
C MET A 1 -15.93 1.45 45.26
N GLU A 2 -15.53 0.62 44.29
CA GLU A 2 -14.18 0.03 44.18
C GLU A 2 -14.16 -0.84 42.91
N ARG A 3 -13.67 -0.31 41.78
CA ARG A 3 -13.26 -1.02 40.54
C ARG A 3 -12.93 0.00 39.43
N HIS A 4 -11.97 0.89 39.65
CA HIS A 4 -11.47 1.79 38.60
C HIS A 4 -9.94 1.97 38.57
N ASP A 5 -9.15 1.11 39.23
CA ASP A 5 -7.69 1.32 39.41
C ASP A 5 -6.78 0.21 38.84
N ARG A 6 -7.18 -0.54 37.80
CA ARG A 6 -6.33 -1.60 37.22
C ARG A 6 -6.11 -1.55 35.70
N GLU A 7 -6.22 -0.36 35.12
CA GLU A 7 -5.53 -0.05 33.86
C GLU A 7 -4.41 0.94 34.20
N ARG A 8 -3.38 0.47 34.92
CA ARG A 8 -2.06 1.09 34.76
C ARG A 8 -1.62 0.74 33.35
N ASP A 9 -1.96 1.64 32.43
CA ASP A 9 -1.24 1.91 31.20
C ASP A 9 0.23 1.53 31.41
N SER A 10 0.61 0.37 30.90
CA SER A 10 2.00 0.05 30.64
C SER A 10 2.43 1.03 29.56
N ASP A 11 2.92 2.19 30.00
CA ASP A 11 3.35 3.28 29.12
C ASP A 11 4.30 2.65 28.09
N PRO A 12 3.91 2.59 26.80
CA PRO A 12 4.66 1.86 25.81
C PRO A 12 5.99 2.58 25.65
N ARG A 13 7.03 2.00 26.25
CA ARG A 13 8.39 2.53 26.15
C ARG A 13 8.75 2.62 24.67
N ILE A 14 8.85 3.84 24.19
CA ILE A 14 9.24 4.12 22.80
C ILE A 14 10.68 3.60 22.59
N GLY A 15 10.87 2.75 21.58
CA GLY A 15 12.19 2.22 21.25
C GLY A 15 13.05 3.23 20.48
N CYS A 16 14.37 3.05 20.45
CA CYS A 16 15.29 3.95 19.75
C CYS A 16 14.90 4.14 18.27
N PHE A 17 14.46 3.08 17.60
CA PHE A 17 14.01 3.13 16.21
C PHE A 17 12.79 4.03 16.01
N GLU A 18 11.83 3.99 16.93
CA GLU A 18 10.63 4.83 16.84
C GLU A 18 10.96 6.29 17.16
N VAL A 19 11.87 6.53 18.11
CA VAL A 19 12.43 7.87 18.37
C VAL A 19 13.15 8.43 17.15
N GLN A 20 13.97 7.61 16.47
CA GLN A 20 14.66 8.01 15.25
C GLN A 20 13.69 8.41 14.14
N ASN A 21 12.63 7.62 13.91
CA ASN A 21 11.63 7.93 12.91
C ASN A 21 10.80 9.18 13.22
N ARG A 22 10.63 9.54 14.51
CA ARG A 22 9.82 10.69 14.95
C ARG A 22 10.64 11.94 15.27
N MET A 23 11.95 11.90 15.06
CA MET A 23 12.85 12.99 15.43
C MET A 23 12.61 14.26 14.60
N THR A 24 12.34 14.13 13.31
CA THR A 24 12.00 15.28 12.44
C THR A 24 10.67 15.92 12.87
N ASP A 25 9.63 15.10 13.09
CA ASP A 25 8.32 15.57 13.57
C ASP A 25 8.43 16.28 14.93
N ALA A 26 9.35 15.82 15.80
CA ALA A 26 9.63 16.46 17.08
C ALA A 26 10.24 17.87 16.88
N LEU A 27 11.17 18.02 15.94
CA LEU A 27 11.81 19.30 15.65
C LEU A 27 10.83 20.29 14.98
N ASP A 28 9.92 19.79 14.16
CA ASP A 28 8.88 20.58 13.50
C ASP A 28 7.70 20.93 14.42
N GLY A 29 7.62 20.32 15.61
CA GLY A 29 6.53 20.53 16.56
C GLY A 29 5.21 19.86 16.18
N LEU A 30 5.27 18.80 15.36
CA LEU A 30 4.10 18.06 14.86
C LEU A 30 3.67 16.90 15.77
N LEU A 31 4.47 16.55 16.77
CA LEU A 31 4.15 15.46 17.70
C LEU A 31 3.00 15.83 18.65
N SER A 32 2.11 14.86 18.89
CA SER A 32 1.08 14.97 19.93
C SER A 32 1.71 15.08 21.33
N PRO A 33 1.07 15.73 22.31
CA PRO A 33 1.67 15.98 23.63
C PRO A 33 2.05 14.68 24.37
N LYS A 34 1.25 13.62 24.23
CA LYS A 34 1.56 12.30 24.83
C LYS A 34 2.83 11.70 24.25
N ILE A 35 2.93 11.65 22.91
CA ILE A 35 4.10 11.12 22.21
C ILE A 35 5.33 11.99 22.48
N ARG A 36 5.14 13.31 22.57
CA ARG A 36 6.22 14.26 22.85
C ARG A 36 6.87 13.98 24.20
N HIS A 37 6.07 13.74 25.24
CA HIS A 37 6.60 13.39 26.56
C HIS A 37 7.44 12.11 26.53
N ALA A 38 6.94 11.04 25.91
CA ALA A 38 7.66 9.77 25.79
C ALA A 38 8.97 9.92 24.97
N TYR A 39 8.94 10.73 23.90
CA TYR A 39 10.12 11.07 23.11
C TYR A 39 11.16 11.83 23.95
N ASP A 40 10.75 12.89 24.64
CA ASP A 40 11.65 13.71 25.47
C ASP A 40 12.24 12.89 26.64
N GLU A 41 11.44 12.01 27.25
CA GLU A 41 11.89 11.06 28.27
C GLU A 41 12.95 10.11 27.71
N HIS A 42 12.73 9.50 26.55
CA HIS A 42 13.71 8.61 25.93
C HIS A 42 15.01 9.34 25.57
N VAL A 43 14.91 10.51 24.94
CA VAL A 43 16.07 11.33 24.55
C VAL A 43 16.89 11.78 25.77
N SER A 44 16.26 11.95 26.93
CA SER A 44 16.98 12.27 28.17
C SER A 44 17.80 11.10 28.73
N HIS A 45 17.38 9.86 28.48
CA HIS A 45 18.02 8.64 29.00
C HIS A 45 18.98 7.95 28.01
N CYS A 46 18.72 8.06 26.70
CA CYS A 46 19.54 7.42 25.66
C CYS A 46 20.60 8.39 25.09
N PRO A 47 21.90 8.13 25.30
CA PRO A 47 22.96 9.04 24.84
C PRO A 47 23.06 9.15 23.32
N ASP A 48 22.78 8.06 22.60
CA ASP A 48 22.84 8.03 21.13
C ASP A 48 21.74 8.90 20.52
N CYS A 49 20.49 8.72 20.98
CA CYS A 49 19.35 9.54 20.53
C CYS A 49 19.53 11.01 20.90
N ARG A 50 20.12 11.30 22.07
CA ARG A 50 20.46 12.68 22.47
C ARG A 50 21.45 13.33 21.52
N THR A 51 22.53 12.64 21.19
CA THR A 51 23.58 13.13 20.29
C THR A 51 23.02 13.40 18.89
N GLN A 52 22.18 12.50 18.38
CA GLN A 52 21.51 12.70 17.09
C GLN A 52 20.55 13.90 17.11
N ALA A 53 19.75 14.05 18.16
CA ALA A 53 18.84 15.18 18.30
C ALA A 53 19.58 16.52 18.43
N GLU A 54 20.71 16.57 19.14
CA GLU A 54 21.58 17.74 19.22
C GLU A 54 22.20 18.10 17.87
N HIS A 55 22.67 17.10 17.12
CA HIS A 55 23.23 17.31 15.79
C HIS A 55 22.21 17.91 14.81
N LEU A 56 20.98 17.39 14.78
CA LEU A 56 19.91 17.93 13.94
C LEU A 56 19.50 19.35 14.37
N ARG A 57 19.46 19.65 15.67
CA ARG A 57 19.22 21.02 16.16
C ARG A 57 20.32 21.98 15.70
N GLU A 58 21.57 21.54 15.67
CA GLU A 58 22.68 22.35 15.19
C GLU A 58 22.56 22.61 13.68
N LEU A 59 22.22 21.59 12.88
CA LEU A 59 21.95 21.77 11.45
C LEU A 59 20.80 22.76 11.20
N LEU A 60 19.71 22.67 11.97
CA LEU A 60 18.61 23.62 11.89
C LEU A 60 19.04 25.05 12.27
N ARG A 61 19.91 25.21 13.27
CA ARG A 61 20.50 26.52 13.60
C ARG A 61 21.30 27.06 12.42
N VAL A 62 22.17 26.26 11.81
CA VAL A 62 22.95 26.68 10.64
C VAL A 62 22.03 27.11 9.50
N LEU A 63 21.00 26.32 9.19
CA LEU A 63 20.01 26.65 8.17
C LEU A 63 19.23 27.94 8.48
N HIS A 64 18.88 28.17 9.75
CA HIS A 64 18.21 29.41 10.16
C HIS A 64 19.09 30.66 10.06
N HIS A 65 20.41 30.51 10.19
CA HIS A 65 21.36 31.61 10.02
C HIS A 65 21.74 31.85 8.55
N GLN A 66 21.39 30.94 7.64
CA GLN A 66 21.61 31.22 6.22
C GLN A 66 20.79 32.46 5.83
N PRO A 67 21.42 33.44 5.16
CA PRO A 67 20.70 34.61 4.68
C PRO A 67 19.59 34.11 3.77
N ARG A 68 18.34 34.48 4.08
CA ARG A 68 17.21 34.16 3.22
C ARG A 68 17.55 34.69 1.83
N ALA A 69 17.81 33.77 0.89
CA ALA A 69 18.04 34.13 -0.48
C ALA A 69 16.85 34.98 -0.93
N THR A 70 17.13 36.25 -1.24
CA THR A 70 16.11 37.08 -1.86
C THR A 70 15.85 36.46 -3.22
N MET A 71 14.58 36.15 -3.50
CA MET A 71 14.20 35.64 -4.81
C MET A 71 14.70 36.65 -5.85
N PRO A 72 15.49 36.23 -6.86
CA PRO A 72 15.99 37.11 -7.90
C PRO A 72 14.82 37.90 -8.50
N LEU A 73 15.01 39.20 -8.72
CA LEU A 73 13.97 40.08 -9.27
C LEU A 73 13.41 39.55 -10.61
N GLU A 74 14.27 38.90 -11.40
CA GLU A 74 13.92 38.30 -12.68
C GLU A 74 12.87 37.17 -12.55
N LEU A 75 12.91 36.36 -11.48
CA LEU A 75 11.86 35.35 -11.22
C LEU A 75 10.59 35.96 -10.62
N ARG A 76 10.67 37.17 -10.05
CA ARG A 76 9.52 37.86 -9.45
C ARG A 76 8.61 38.49 -10.51
N GLU A 77 9.17 38.79 -11.67
CA GLU A 77 8.48 39.43 -12.80
C GLU A 77 8.02 38.44 -13.87
N ASP A 78 8.33 37.15 -13.72
CA ASP A 78 7.90 36.13 -14.67
C ASP A 78 6.36 36.09 -14.73
N PRO A 79 5.73 36.36 -15.91
CA PRO A 79 4.27 36.34 -16.08
C PRO A 79 3.64 35.00 -15.71
N LEU A 80 4.42 33.91 -15.67
CA LEU A 80 3.98 32.59 -15.23
C LEU A 80 3.90 32.42 -13.70
N SER A 81 4.43 33.37 -12.92
CA SER A 81 4.36 33.37 -11.44
C SER A 81 3.08 34.01 -10.86
N PHE A 82 2.34 34.76 -11.68
CA PHE A 82 1.09 35.43 -11.31
C PHE A 82 -0.10 34.51 -10.95
N PRO A 83 -0.33 33.33 -11.56
CA PRO A 83 -1.50 32.52 -11.22
C PRO A 83 -1.44 31.99 -9.79
N ILE A 84 -0.26 31.63 -9.28
CA ILE A 84 -0.14 30.94 -7.99
C ILE A 84 -0.48 31.86 -6.81
N ARG A 85 -0.07 33.13 -6.84
CA ARG A 85 -0.40 34.09 -5.77
C ARG A 85 -1.87 34.48 -5.75
N ARG A 86 -2.53 34.55 -6.90
CA ARG A 86 -3.95 34.87 -7.00
C ARG A 86 -4.80 33.67 -6.55
N ILE A 87 -4.40 32.44 -6.88
CA ILE A 87 -5.04 31.21 -6.40
C ILE A 87 -4.94 31.08 -4.87
N ARG A 88 -3.77 31.34 -4.27
CA ARG A 88 -3.63 31.28 -2.80
C ARG A 88 -4.50 32.30 -2.07
N ARG A 89 -4.63 33.52 -2.61
CA ARG A 89 -5.54 34.54 -2.07
C ARG A 89 -7.02 34.15 -2.25
N PHE A 90 -7.36 33.52 -3.37
CA PHE A 90 -8.70 32.98 -3.62
C PHE A 90 -9.08 31.89 -2.61
N LEU A 91 -8.12 31.01 -2.25
CA LEU A 91 -8.32 29.96 -1.24
C LEU A 91 -8.44 30.51 0.19
N ALA A 92 -7.69 31.57 0.53
CA ALA A 92 -7.69 32.12 1.89
C ALA A 92 -8.99 32.87 2.25
N ASN A 93 -9.65 33.52 1.28
CA ASN A 93 -10.89 34.25 1.52
C ASN A 93 -11.81 34.23 0.28
N PRO A 94 -12.42 33.08 -0.04
CA PRO A 94 -13.24 32.93 -1.26
C PRO A 94 -14.45 33.89 -1.25
N ARG A 95 -15.02 34.15 -0.06
CA ARG A 95 -16.20 35.01 0.10
C ARG A 95 -15.95 36.47 -0.31
N ALA A 96 -14.74 36.99 -0.12
CA ALA A 96 -14.40 38.36 -0.48
C ALA A 96 -14.27 38.50 -1.99
N VAL A 97 -13.51 37.59 -2.62
CA VAL A 97 -13.30 37.59 -4.08
C VAL A 97 -14.59 37.33 -4.84
N TRP A 98 -15.51 36.53 -4.27
CA TRP A 98 -16.81 36.28 -4.87
C TRP A 98 -17.67 37.54 -5.02
N LYS A 99 -17.52 38.56 -4.16
CA LYS A 99 -18.33 39.78 -4.21
C LYS A 99 -17.94 40.72 -5.35
N ASP A 100 -16.67 40.71 -5.75
CA ASP A 100 -16.13 41.62 -6.76
C ASP A 100 -16.26 41.09 -8.20
N LEU A 101 -16.73 39.85 -8.38
CA LEU A 101 -16.91 39.25 -9.69
C LEU A 101 -18.15 39.81 -10.41
N PRO A 102 -18.04 40.13 -11.72
CA PRO A 102 -19.20 40.51 -12.52
C PRO A 102 -20.27 39.41 -12.49
N VAL A 103 -21.55 39.81 -12.45
CA VAL A 103 -22.71 38.90 -12.35
C VAL A 103 -22.67 37.80 -13.43
N ALA A 104 -22.27 38.14 -14.65
CA ALA A 104 -22.15 37.17 -15.76
C ALA A 104 -21.14 36.06 -15.46
N VAL A 105 -19.99 36.37 -14.85
CA VAL A 105 -18.98 35.37 -14.51
C VAL A 105 -19.46 34.50 -13.35
N ARG A 106 -20.14 35.09 -12.35
CA ARG A 106 -20.72 34.32 -11.26
C ARG A 106 -21.73 33.29 -11.78
N LEU A 107 -22.63 33.69 -12.66
CA LEU A 107 -23.63 32.79 -13.27
C LEU A 107 -22.98 31.66 -14.09
N LEU A 108 -21.90 31.95 -14.82
CA LEU A 108 -21.16 30.92 -15.55
C LEU A 108 -20.48 29.92 -14.62
N VAL A 109 -19.83 30.40 -13.55
CA VAL A 109 -19.16 29.52 -12.58
C VAL A 109 -20.20 28.66 -11.83
N GLU A 110 -21.31 29.25 -11.40
CA GLU A 110 -22.40 28.51 -10.77
C GLU A 110 -22.99 27.47 -11.73
N GLY A 111 -23.29 27.84 -12.97
CA GLY A 111 -23.81 26.91 -13.99
C GLY A 111 -22.86 25.76 -14.31
N VAL A 112 -21.58 26.05 -14.53
CA VAL A 112 -20.54 25.02 -14.79
C VAL A 112 -20.35 24.12 -13.57
N SER A 113 -20.40 24.68 -12.35
CA SER A 113 -20.25 23.90 -11.12
C SER A 113 -21.39 22.89 -10.93
N ILE A 114 -22.64 23.29 -11.18
CA ILE A 114 -23.81 22.41 -11.09
C ILE A 114 -23.71 21.31 -12.15
N ALA A 115 -23.42 21.67 -13.41
CA ALA A 115 -23.25 20.70 -14.48
C ALA A 115 -22.14 19.69 -14.17
N ALA A 116 -21.00 20.17 -13.63
CA ALA A 116 -19.89 19.31 -13.23
C ALA A 116 -20.29 18.35 -12.10
N VAL A 117 -21.02 18.81 -11.07
CA VAL A 117 -21.50 17.96 -9.97
C VAL A 117 -22.46 16.88 -10.48
N VAL A 118 -23.36 17.22 -11.41
CA VAL A 118 -24.28 16.24 -12.00
C VAL A 118 -23.52 15.19 -12.81
N VAL A 119 -22.61 15.61 -13.69
CA VAL A 119 -21.78 14.69 -14.50
C VAL A 119 -20.91 13.81 -13.61
N LEU A 120 -20.31 14.41 -12.57
CA LEU A 120 -19.47 13.68 -11.62
C LEU A 120 -20.29 12.68 -10.80
N GLY A 121 -21.51 13.01 -10.40
CA GLY A 121 -22.44 12.09 -9.73
C GLY A 121 -22.82 10.89 -10.60
N ILE A 122 -23.11 11.13 -11.90
CA ILE A 122 -23.42 10.06 -12.86
C ILE A 122 -22.20 9.15 -13.06
N ARG A 123 -20.98 9.70 -13.10
CA ARG A 123 -19.74 8.93 -13.29
C ARG A 123 -19.27 8.20 -12.03
N LEU A 124 -19.42 8.80 -10.86
CA LEU A 124 -19.00 8.22 -9.58
C LEU A 124 -20.02 7.23 -9.02
N GLY A 125 -21.30 7.35 -9.37
CA GLY A 125 -22.36 6.45 -8.88
C GLY A 125 -22.03 4.96 -9.07
N PRO A 126 -21.70 4.50 -10.30
CA PRO A 126 -21.34 3.11 -10.55
C PRO A 126 -20.10 2.66 -9.76
N VAL A 127 -19.05 3.48 -9.73
CA VAL A 127 -17.80 3.17 -9.03
C VAL A 127 -18.00 3.09 -7.51
N ALA A 128 -18.79 4.01 -6.95
CA ALA A 128 -19.13 4.01 -5.53
C ALA A 128 -19.97 2.77 -5.17
N ARG A 129 -20.86 2.34 -6.07
CA ARG A 129 -21.64 1.12 -5.92
C ARG A 129 -20.74 -0.12 -5.91
N GLU A 130 -19.85 -0.28 -6.89
CA GLU A 130 -18.87 -1.38 -6.93
C GLU A 130 -17.98 -1.42 -5.68
N MET A 131 -17.51 -0.26 -5.21
CA MET A 131 -16.75 -0.15 -3.97
C MET A 131 -17.56 -0.56 -2.74
N TYR A 132 -18.85 -0.22 -2.70
CA TYR A 132 -19.74 -0.59 -1.60
C TYR A 132 -20.03 -2.09 -1.61
N GLU A 133 -20.34 -2.65 -2.78
CA GLU A 133 -20.55 -4.09 -2.99
C GLU A 133 -19.30 -4.88 -2.59
N ALA A 134 -18.12 -4.52 -3.09
CA ALA A 134 -16.85 -5.17 -2.73
C ALA A 134 -16.50 -5.06 -1.23
N ARG A 135 -16.92 -3.98 -0.56
CA ARG A 135 -16.71 -3.82 0.88
C ARG A 135 -17.70 -4.63 1.70
N MET A 136 -18.95 -4.75 1.25
CA MET A 136 -19.93 -5.64 1.86
C MET A 136 -19.54 -7.11 1.70
N GLU A 137 -19.10 -7.52 0.51
CA GLU A 137 -18.62 -8.89 0.25
C GLU A 137 -17.46 -9.26 1.17
N LYS A 138 -16.48 -8.37 1.34
CA LYS A 138 -15.39 -8.60 2.30
C LYS A 138 -15.88 -8.77 3.73
N ARG A 139 -16.87 -7.97 4.16
CA ARG A 139 -17.45 -8.12 5.51
C ARG A 139 -18.22 -9.43 5.66
N LEU A 140 -18.97 -9.84 4.64
CA LEU A 140 -19.66 -11.14 4.63
C LEU A 140 -18.65 -12.30 4.68
N GLN A 141 -17.61 -12.28 3.85
CA GLN A 141 -16.55 -13.29 3.88
C GLN A 141 -15.86 -13.38 5.25
N THR A 142 -15.62 -12.25 5.93
CA THR A 142 -15.05 -12.28 7.28
C THR A 142 -15.99 -12.88 8.31
N MET A 143 -17.32 -12.71 8.15
CA MET A 143 -18.30 -13.32 9.05
C MET A 143 -18.42 -14.82 8.80
N ILE A 144 -18.48 -15.26 7.53
CA ILE A 144 -18.49 -16.68 7.16
C ILE A 144 -17.22 -17.39 7.67
N ALA A 145 -16.04 -16.79 7.44
CA ALA A 145 -14.79 -17.38 7.92
C ALA A 145 -14.70 -17.43 9.46
N ALA A 146 -15.32 -16.47 10.16
CA ALA A 146 -15.42 -16.51 11.62
C ALA A 146 -16.39 -17.60 12.10
N GLU A 147 -17.48 -17.84 11.38
CA GLU A 147 -18.46 -18.90 11.66
C GLU A 147 -17.85 -20.30 11.46
N ASP A 148 -17.13 -20.52 10.35
CA ASP A 148 -16.37 -21.75 10.09
C ASP A 148 -15.31 -22.01 11.18
N SER A 149 -14.63 -20.94 11.64
CA SER A 149 -13.66 -21.05 12.73
C SER A 149 -14.32 -21.37 14.07
N SER A 150 -15.57 -20.95 14.29
CA SER A 150 -16.32 -21.21 15.53
C SER A 150 -16.92 -22.62 15.59
N THR A 151 -17.29 -23.20 14.43
CA THR A 151 -17.85 -24.56 14.36
C THR A 151 -16.78 -25.66 14.39
N GLN A 152 -15.51 -25.34 14.10
CA GLN A 152 -14.42 -26.32 14.07
C GLN A 152 -13.78 -26.63 15.44
N SER A 153 -14.21 -26.01 16.55
CA SER A 153 -13.58 -26.20 17.88
C SER A 153 -14.50 -26.72 18.99
N VAL A 154 -15.50 -27.54 18.67
CA VAL A 154 -16.14 -28.39 19.68
C VAL A 154 -15.88 -29.86 19.33
N PRO A 155 -14.79 -30.47 19.84
CA PRO A 155 -14.67 -31.92 19.83
C PRO A 155 -15.73 -32.45 20.81
N LEU A 156 -16.94 -32.69 20.30
CA LEU A 156 -17.92 -33.51 20.99
C LEU A 156 -17.31 -34.91 21.14
N ALA A 157 -16.72 -35.15 22.31
CA ALA A 157 -16.42 -36.47 22.80
C ALA A 157 -17.72 -37.27 22.74
N ARG A 158 -17.78 -38.17 21.76
CA ARG A 158 -18.87 -39.11 21.50
C ARG A 158 -18.97 -40.07 22.67
N GLY A 159 -19.68 -39.64 23.71
CA GLY A 159 -20.20 -40.49 24.77
C GLY A 159 -21.21 -41.46 24.15
N ARG A 160 -20.80 -42.72 24.06
CA ARG A 160 -21.65 -43.88 23.78
C ARG A 160 -22.69 -43.97 24.89
N ILE A 161 -23.93 -43.60 24.60
CA ILE A 161 -25.10 -44.03 25.38
C ILE A 161 -25.95 -44.85 24.42
N GLU A 162 -26.21 -46.08 24.86
CA GLU A 162 -26.98 -47.10 24.18
C GLU A 162 -28.46 -46.72 24.18
N ALA A 163 -29.09 -46.97 23.02
CA ALA A 163 -30.49 -47.31 22.78
C ALA A 163 -31.58 -46.74 23.69
N GLU A 164 -32.51 -45.99 23.10
CA GLU A 164 -33.94 -46.33 23.20
C GLU A 164 -34.73 -45.68 22.05
N ASP A 165 -35.67 -46.46 21.55
CA ASP A 165 -36.47 -46.29 20.33
C ASP A 165 -37.40 -45.07 20.33
N GLY A 166 -37.68 -44.54 19.14
CA GLY A 166 -38.74 -43.55 18.94
C GLY A 166 -38.78 -42.86 17.56
N GLU A 167 -39.13 -43.62 16.52
CA GLU A 167 -39.79 -43.09 15.30
C GLU A 167 -41.31 -42.91 15.57
N PRO A 168 -42.10 -42.30 14.66
CA PRO A 168 -41.85 -41.15 13.77
C PRO A 168 -43.03 -40.13 13.84
N GLU A 169 -42.88 -38.93 13.28
CA GLU A 169 -44.05 -38.30 12.64
C GLU A 169 -43.65 -37.33 11.51
N GLU A 170 -44.29 -37.56 10.39
CA GLU A 170 -44.27 -36.82 9.14
C GLU A 170 -44.74 -35.38 9.33
N LEU A 171 -44.33 -34.47 8.45
CA LEU A 171 -45.29 -33.61 7.73
C LEU A 171 -44.60 -32.91 6.55
N ALA A 172 -45.16 -33.21 5.39
CA ALA A 172 -44.86 -32.66 4.09
C ALA A 172 -45.40 -31.23 3.88
N SER A 173 -44.83 -30.53 2.90
CA SER A 173 -45.41 -29.54 1.98
C SER A 173 -44.35 -28.48 1.62
N SER A 174 -44.29 -27.86 0.45
CA SER A 174 -44.90 -28.06 -0.87
C SER A 174 -44.19 -27.06 -1.81
N GLU A 175 -44.21 -27.41 -3.09
CA GLU A 175 -43.73 -26.77 -4.33
C GLU A 175 -43.87 -25.25 -4.48
N GLY A 176 -43.04 -24.69 -5.38
CA GLY A 176 -43.22 -23.35 -5.95
C GLY A 176 -42.24 -23.05 -7.10
N ASP A 177 -42.68 -23.33 -8.32
CA ASP A 177 -42.07 -23.04 -9.62
C ASP A 177 -41.56 -21.60 -9.82
N SER A 178 -40.49 -21.46 -10.63
CA SER A 178 -40.45 -20.39 -11.64
C SER A 178 -39.46 -20.71 -12.77
N GLU A 179 -40.02 -20.97 -13.94
CA GLU A 179 -39.35 -21.04 -15.24
C GLU A 179 -38.84 -19.66 -15.67
N GLY A 180 -37.63 -19.61 -16.24
CA GLY A 180 -37.07 -18.43 -16.87
C GLY A 180 -36.03 -18.83 -17.90
N ALA A 181 -36.50 -19.15 -19.10
CA ALA A 181 -35.67 -19.38 -20.27
C ALA A 181 -34.96 -18.08 -20.67
N ASP A 182 -33.63 -18.09 -20.77
CA ASP A 182 -32.94 -17.19 -21.67
C ASP A 182 -31.76 -17.88 -22.35
N ASN A 183 -31.87 -17.98 -23.66
CA ASN A 183 -30.87 -18.48 -24.58
C ASN A 183 -29.71 -17.48 -24.65
N SER A 184 -28.53 -17.87 -24.18
CA SER A 184 -27.28 -17.29 -24.66
C SER A 184 -26.28 -18.39 -24.99
N ALA A 185 -26.20 -18.70 -26.28
CA ALA A 185 -25.10 -19.44 -26.86
C ALA A 185 -23.84 -18.57 -26.80
N GLY A 186 -23.09 -18.69 -25.70
CA GLY A 186 -21.72 -18.22 -25.57
C GLY A 186 -20.86 -19.41 -25.23
N VAL A 187 -19.91 -19.72 -26.10
CA VAL A 187 -18.97 -20.84 -25.98
C VAL A 187 -18.18 -20.73 -24.66
N GLU A 188 -18.62 -21.43 -23.63
CA GLU A 188 -17.85 -21.67 -22.40
C GLU A 188 -16.83 -22.77 -22.72
N VAL A 189 -15.62 -22.35 -23.13
CA VAL A 189 -14.43 -23.17 -22.89
C VAL A 189 -14.12 -23.03 -21.41
N ASP A 190 -14.86 -23.77 -20.60
CA ASP A 190 -14.60 -23.94 -19.17
C ASP A 190 -13.37 -24.84 -19.04
N SER A 191 -12.21 -24.30 -19.41
CA SER A 191 -10.93 -24.93 -19.12
C SER A 191 -10.75 -24.80 -17.62
N ASP A 192 -11.14 -25.84 -16.90
CA ASP A 192 -10.93 -26.08 -15.48
C ASP A 192 -9.51 -25.65 -15.08
N VAL A 193 -9.38 -24.39 -14.63
CA VAL A 193 -8.10 -23.77 -14.29
C VAL A 193 -7.71 -24.35 -12.95
N GLN A 194 -7.08 -25.51 -12.97
CA GLN A 194 -6.43 -26.06 -11.78
C GLN A 194 -5.44 -25.02 -11.26
N VAL A 195 -5.77 -24.40 -10.13
CA VAL A 195 -4.92 -23.39 -9.49
C VAL A 195 -3.74 -24.13 -8.86
N GLY A 196 -2.62 -24.18 -9.58
CA GLY A 196 -1.37 -24.71 -9.06
C GLY A 196 -0.90 -23.93 -7.84
N LYS A 197 0.07 -24.50 -7.12
CA LYS A 197 0.75 -23.84 -5.99
C LYS A 197 1.43 -22.57 -6.50
N ALA A 198 0.71 -21.46 -6.45
CA ALA A 198 1.13 -20.18 -6.99
C ALA A 198 2.27 -19.61 -6.15
N GLU A 199 3.48 -19.58 -6.72
CA GLU A 199 4.68 -19.08 -6.05
C GLU A 199 4.96 -17.62 -6.44
N ILE A 200 5.25 -16.78 -5.43
CA ILE A 200 5.75 -15.42 -5.61
C ILE A 200 7.19 -15.37 -5.11
N TRP A 201 8.08 -14.95 -5.97
CA TRP A 201 9.48 -14.70 -5.65
C TRP A 201 9.70 -13.20 -5.55
N ARG A 202 10.24 -12.75 -4.42
CA ARG A 202 10.52 -11.34 -4.17
C ARG A 202 12.02 -11.16 -4.02
N PHE A 203 12.59 -10.28 -4.82
CA PHE A 203 13.99 -9.88 -4.78
C PHE A 203 14.05 -8.40 -4.42
N ASN A 204 14.76 -8.04 -3.36
CA ASN A 204 15.04 -6.64 -3.02
C ASN A 204 16.53 -6.39 -3.23
N LEU A 205 16.85 -5.38 -4.01
CA LEU A 205 18.21 -4.95 -4.29
C LEU A 205 18.34 -3.47 -3.94
N LYS A 206 19.24 -3.13 -3.01
CA LYS A 206 19.54 -1.75 -2.64
C LYS A 206 20.70 -1.22 -3.50
N THR A 207 20.52 -0.07 -4.14
CA THR A 207 21.53 0.55 -5.01
C THR A 207 21.46 2.08 -4.95
N ASP A 208 22.61 2.72 -5.09
CA ASP A 208 22.80 4.16 -5.29
C ASP A 208 22.38 4.63 -6.70
N ALA A 209 22.41 3.75 -7.70
CA ALA A 209 22.14 4.07 -9.10
C ALA A 209 21.12 3.12 -9.74
N PRO A 210 19.82 3.20 -9.36
CA PRO A 210 18.79 2.27 -9.83
C PRO A 210 18.60 2.27 -11.37
N ALA A 211 18.88 3.39 -12.04
CA ALA A 211 18.80 3.48 -13.51
C ALA A 211 19.87 2.62 -14.22
N ILE A 212 21.09 2.54 -13.68
CA ILE A 212 22.16 1.70 -14.26
C ILE A 212 21.84 0.23 -14.02
N VAL A 213 21.43 -0.12 -12.80
CA VAL A 213 21.07 -1.48 -12.42
C VAL A 213 19.86 -1.99 -13.20
N ARG A 214 18.88 -1.12 -13.51
CA ARG A 214 17.75 -1.44 -14.39
C ARG A 214 18.23 -1.97 -15.75
N GLY A 215 19.21 -1.34 -16.38
CA GLY A 215 19.77 -1.81 -17.66
C GLY A 215 20.41 -3.20 -17.54
N GLN A 216 21.07 -3.49 -16.43
CA GLN A 216 21.68 -4.80 -16.16
C GLN A 216 20.63 -5.88 -15.88
N ILE A 217 19.56 -5.55 -15.17
CA ILE A 217 18.42 -6.46 -14.94
C ILE A 217 17.72 -6.78 -16.26
N LEU A 218 17.49 -5.79 -17.13
CA LEU A 218 16.91 -6.03 -18.45
C LEU A 218 17.78 -6.99 -19.28
N LYS A 219 19.10 -6.81 -19.23
CA LYS A 219 20.05 -7.73 -19.86
C LYS A 219 19.94 -9.14 -19.26
N ALA A 220 19.90 -9.26 -17.94
CA ALA A 220 19.75 -10.54 -17.24
C ALA A 220 18.43 -11.27 -17.59
N LEU A 221 17.31 -10.53 -17.65
CA LEU A 221 16.02 -11.07 -18.06
C LEU A 221 16.07 -11.58 -19.50
N LYS A 222 16.74 -10.86 -20.40
CA LYS A 222 16.93 -11.28 -21.79
C LYS A 222 17.81 -12.53 -21.88
N ASP A 223 18.92 -12.57 -21.14
CA ASP A 223 19.88 -13.68 -21.13
C ASP A 223 19.27 -14.97 -20.55
N THR A 224 18.29 -14.84 -19.65
CA THR A 224 17.54 -15.98 -19.08
C THR A 224 16.37 -16.45 -19.94
N GLY A 225 16.15 -15.81 -21.10
CA GLY A 225 15.11 -16.20 -22.05
C GLY A 225 13.72 -15.67 -21.71
N VAL A 226 13.61 -14.60 -20.91
CA VAL A 226 12.33 -13.92 -20.68
C VAL A 226 11.92 -13.17 -21.96
N PRO A 227 10.73 -13.43 -22.53
CA PRO A 227 10.25 -12.74 -23.72
C PRO A 227 10.16 -11.21 -23.53
N ALA A 228 10.50 -10.44 -24.56
CA ALA A 228 10.52 -8.98 -24.49
C ALA A 228 9.13 -8.34 -24.35
N ASP A 229 8.07 -9.08 -24.67
CA ASP A 229 6.66 -8.73 -24.54
C ASP A 229 6.06 -9.08 -23.16
N THR A 230 6.87 -9.62 -22.25
CA THR A 230 6.41 -9.93 -20.88
C THR A 230 5.96 -8.65 -20.17
N LEU A 231 4.72 -8.64 -19.69
CA LEU A 231 4.16 -7.53 -18.91
C LEU A 231 5.08 -7.21 -17.71
N GLY A 232 5.38 -5.93 -17.53
CA GLY A 232 6.22 -5.44 -16.43
C GLY A 232 7.73 -5.52 -16.66
N ILE A 233 8.20 -6.01 -17.81
CA ILE A 233 9.65 -6.13 -18.11
C ILE A 233 10.38 -4.80 -18.03
N GLY A 234 9.73 -3.70 -18.41
CA GLY A 234 10.31 -2.36 -18.35
C GLY A 234 10.55 -1.84 -16.93
N GLY A 235 9.91 -2.42 -15.92
CA GLY A 235 9.83 -1.86 -14.57
C GLY A 235 8.93 -0.63 -14.50
N VAL A 236 8.35 -0.39 -13.33
CA VAL A 236 7.53 0.78 -13.01
C VAL A 236 8.27 1.60 -11.96
N GLU A 237 8.44 2.90 -12.22
CA GLU A 237 9.02 3.84 -11.26
C GLU A 237 8.04 4.06 -10.10
N ALA A 238 8.53 3.88 -8.88
CA ALA A 238 7.75 4.03 -7.66
C ALA A 238 8.52 4.91 -6.64
N PRO A 239 7.84 5.54 -5.68
CA PRO A 239 8.53 6.30 -4.63
C PRO A 239 9.58 5.43 -3.92
N GLY A 240 10.85 5.82 -4.02
CA GLY A 240 11.98 5.10 -3.42
C GLY A 240 12.61 4.02 -4.29
N GLY A 241 12.21 3.83 -5.55
CA GLY A 241 12.81 2.78 -6.36
C GLY A 241 12.15 2.45 -7.71
N ILE A 242 12.51 1.29 -8.24
CA ILE A 242 11.93 0.72 -9.48
C ILE A 242 11.43 -0.69 -9.18
N GLN A 243 10.18 -0.99 -9.54
CA GLN A 243 9.57 -2.30 -9.36
C GLN A 243 9.41 -3.02 -10.70
N PHE A 244 9.92 -4.24 -10.80
CA PHE A 244 9.58 -5.18 -11.85
C PHE A 244 8.56 -6.17 -11.31
N ASP A 245 7.51 -6.44 -12.05
CA ASP A 245 6.45 -7.37 -11.68
C ASP A 245 6.14 -8.24 -12.89
N LEU A 246 6.72 -9.44 -12.90
CA LEU A 246 6.80 -10.31 -14.06
C LEU A 246 6.06 -11.62 -13.79
N LEU A 247 5.40 -12.16 -14.81
CA LEU A 247 4.93 -13.54 -14.83
C LEU A 247 5.87 -14.34 -15.74
N VAL A 248 6.65 -15.24 -15.15
CA VAL A 248 7.69 -16.01 -15.86
C VAL A 248 7.51 -17.51 -15.63
N PRO A 249 7.96 -18.37 -16.57
CA PRO A 249 7.99 -19.82 -16.36
C PRO A 249 8.86 -20.20 -15.16
N GLN A 250 8.47 -21.24 -14.42
CA GLN A 250 9.19 -21.71 -13.23
C GLN A 250 10.65 -22.12 -13.52
N SER A 251 10.93 -22.59 -14.74
CA SER A 251 12.28 -22.96 -15.19
C SER A 251 13.26 -21.78 -15.21
N VAL A 252 12.77 -20.55 -15.35
CA VAL A 252 13.58 -19.32 -15.47
C VAL A 252 14.04 -18.78 -14.11
N ILE A 253 13.39 -19.19 -13.01
CA ILE A 253 13.62 -18.60 -11.68
C ILE A 253 15.03 -18.88 -11.17
N ALA A 254 15.50 -20.13 -11.29
CA ALA A 254 16.83 -20.52 -10.81
C ALA A 254 17.98 -19.77 -11.51
N PRO A 255 18.04 -19.69 -12.87
CA PRO A 255 19.09 -18.92 -13.54
C PRO A 255 18.93 -17.41 -13.30
N LEU A 256 17.70 -16.89 -13.22
CA LEU A 256 17.45 -15.48 -12.92
C LEU A 256 17.97 -15.11 -11.53
N LYS A 257 17.71 -15.95 -10.53
CA LYS A 257 18.25 -15.77 -9.17
C LYS A 257 19.78 -15.71 -9.18
N ALA A 258 20.44 -16.65 -9.87
CA ALA A 258 21.90 -16.68 -9.96
C ALA A 258 22.48 -15.42 -10.62
N GLN A 259 21.81 -14.89 -11.65
CA GLN A 259 22.21 -13.64 -12.29
C GLN A 259 21.98 -12.41 -11.39
N LEU A 260 20.85 -12.34 -10.69
CA LEU A 260 20.59 -11.26 -9.73
C LEU A 260 21.57 -11.28 -8.56
N GLU A 261 21.93 -12.46 -8.05
CA GLU A 261 22.99 -12.63 -7.05
C GLU A 261 24.35 -12.16 -7.58
N HIS A 262 24.66 -12.44 -8.86
CA HIS A 262 25.89 -11.94 -9.49
C HIS A 262 25.88 -10.41 -9.65
N LEU A 263 24.73 -9.80 -10.01
CA LEU A 263 24.58 -8.36 -10.14
C LEU A 263 24.71 -7.62 -8.81
N ALA A 264 24.28 -8.23 -7.70
CA ALA A 264 24.51 -7.71 -6.35
C ALA A 264 26.00 -7.62 -5.96
N GLY A 265 26.88 -8.21 -6.77
CA GLY A 265 28.31 -8.27 -6.53
C GLY A 265 28.69 -9.45 -5.64
N LYS A 266 29.91 -9.98 -5.83
CA LYS A 266 30.53 -10.83 -4.81
C LYS A 266 30.79 -9.95 -3.58
N PRO A 267 30.62 -10.47 -2.36
CA PRO A 267 30.94 -9.74 -1.15
C PRO A 267 32.40 -9.28 -1.21
N SER A 268 32.61 -8.00 -1.51
CA SER A 268 33.91 -7.38 -1.30
C SER A 268 34.13 -7.32 0.21
N GLU A 269 35.29 -7.75 0.70
CA GLU A 269 35.51 -8.00 2.14
C GLU A 269 35.29 -6.80 3.07
N ASN A 270 35.02 -5.60 2.55
CA ASN A 270 35.08 -4.33 3.29
C ASN A 270 33.74 -3.61 3.51
N LEU A 271 32.60 -4.19 3.12
CA LEU A 271 31.27 -3.61 3.41
C LEU A 271 30.37 -4.65 4.10
N PRO A 272 29.53 -4.30 5.09
CA PRO A 272 28.59 -5.23 5.70
C PRO A 272 27.53 -5.68 4.67
N PHE A 273 27.79 -6.81 4.03
CA PHE A 273 27.16 -7.30 2.81
C PHE A 273 25.73 -7.87 2.95
N SER A 274 25.16 -7.94 4.15
CA SER A 274 23.86 -8.61 4.33
C SER A 274 22.66 -7.77 3.91
N GLU A 275 22.83 -6.48 3.61
CA GLU A 275 21.70 -5.58 3.36
C GLU A 275 21.43 -5.24 1.90
N THR A 276 22.36 -5.47 0.97
CA THR A 276 22.20 -5.02 -0.42
C THR A 276 21.31 -5.94 -1.25
N PHE A 277 21.26 -7.24 -0.95
CA PHE A 277 20.42 -8.19 -1.66
C PHE A 277 19.69 -9.14 -0.71
N THR A 278 18.37 -9.18 -0.80
CA THR A 278 17.55 -10.15 -0.07
C THR A 278 16.51 -10.75 -1.00
N TRP A 279 16.19 -12.04 -0.79
CA TRP A 279 15.11 -12.68 -1.51
C TRP A 279 14.32 -13.61 -0.61
N TYR A 280 13.04 -13.77 -0.91
CA TYR A 280 12.17 -14.72 -0.20
C TYR A 280 11.05 -15.20 -1.11
N LYS A 281 10.50 -16.37 -0.75
CA LYS A 281 9.46 -17.06 -1.49
C LYS A 281 8.17 -17.05 -0.67
N ASN A 282 7.11 -16.49 -1.24
CA ASN A 282 5.77 -16.43 -0.66
C ASN A 282 4.77 -17.20 -1.51
N ARG A 283 3.69 -17.67 -0.87
CA ARG A 283 2.53 -18.18 -1.60
C ARG A 283 1.67 -17.00 -2.08
N SER A 284 1.28 -17.03 -3.36
CA SER A 284 0.34 -16.04 -3.91
C SER A 284 -1.06 -16.30 -3.39
N LYS A 285 -1.78 -15.24 -3.02
CA LYS A 285 -3.24 -15.29 -2.85
C LYS A 285 -4.00 -15.21 -4.17
N LYS A 286 -3.36 -14.64 -5.21
CA LYS A 286 -3.95 -14.51 -6.54
C LYS A 286 -3.68 -15.80 -7.34
N PRO A 287 -4.66 -16.30 -8.11
CA PRO A 287 -4.43 -17.44 -8.99
C PRO A 287 -3.33 -17.10 -10.00
N ILE A 288 -2.38 -18.01 -10.16
CA ILE A 288 -1.31 -17.93 -11.17
C ILE A 288 -1.45 -19.19 -12.04
N PRO A 289 -1.33 -19.07 -13.38
CA PRO A 289 -1.36 -20.23 -14.27
C PRO A 289 -0.34 -21.30 -13.89
N ASN A 290 -0.67 -22.57 -14.15
CA ASN A 290 0.24 -23.69 -13.89
C ASN A 290 1.56 -23.55 -14.65
N GLY A 291 2.67 -23.87 -13.99
CA GLY A 291 4.02 -23.74 -14.56
C GLY A 291 4.57 -22.32 -14.61
N MET A 292 3.77 -21.31 -14.25
CA MET A 292 4.21 -19.92 -14.12
C MET A 292 4.53 -19.57 -12.67
N SER A 293 5.27 -18.49 -12.48
CA SER A 293 5.54 -17.88 -11.18
C SER A 293 5.61 -16.37 -11.32
N ARG A 294 5.18 -15.68 -10.26
CA ARG A 294 5.26 -14.23 -10.21
C ARG A 294 6.58 -13.83 -9.59
N VAL A 295 7.39 -13.08 -10.33
CA VAL A 295 8.67 -12.56 -9.87
C VAL A 295 8.52 -11.06 -9.68
N VAL A 296 8.74 -10.59 -8.46
CA VAL A 296 8.77 -9.17 -8.11
C VAL A 296 10.20 -8.79 -7.75
N ILE A 297 10.79 -7.87 -8.51
CA ILE A 297 12.13 -7.34 -8.24
C ILE A 297 11.97 -5.88 -7.84
N TRP A 298 12.40 -5.53 -6.63
CA TRP A 298 12.37 -4.19 -6.09
C TRP A 298 13.79 -3.63 -6.02
N LEU A 299 14.06 -2.58 -6.81
CA LEU A 299 15.27 -1.80 -6.74
C LEU A 299 15.05 -0.61 -5.80
N SER A 300 15.52 -0.67 -4.55
CA SER A 300 15.42 0.48 -3.65
C SER A 300 16.63 1.40 -3.84
N GLN A 301 16.37 2.70 -3.93
CA GLN A 301 17.39 3.72 -3.87
C GLN A 301 17.86 3.89 -2.42
N ILE A 302 19.18 3.87 -2.19
CA ILE A 302 19.80 4.19 -0.88
C ILE A 302 19.91 5.71 -0.72
#